data_AF-A0A1H8RYE7-F1
#
_entry.id   AF-A0A1H8RYE7-F1
#
_cell.length_a   1.000
_cell.length_b   1.000
_cell.length_c   1.000
_cell.angle_alpha   90.00
_cell.angle_beta   90.00
_cell.angle_gamma   90.00
#
_symmetry.space_group_name_H-M   'P 1'
#
loop_
_entity.id
_entity.type
_entity.pdbx_description
1 polymer ?
#
loop_
_entity_poly.entity_id
_entity_poly.type
_entity_poly.pdbx_seq_one_letter_code
_entity_poly.pdbx_strand_id
1 'polypeptide(L)'
;MPHTLALTTGDDYSGTLALGKHPDGELAFEDGTAVVEREETARRLADHYPNLTYDGPADADGTDDAADADDAADADDASVAEPPLNPDEFAVDALRDALAEADYSAAELDAIEQAERADGSPRSTAIDAIDAARED
;
A
#
# COMPACT_ATOMS: atom_id res chain seq x y z
N MET A 1 -10.78 16.38 -13.11
CA MET A 1 -10.80 15.80 -14.46
C MET A 1 -11.05 14.32 -14.28
N PRO A 2 -11.70 13.60 -15.20
CA PRO A 2 -11.84 12.16 -15.08
C PRO A 2 -10.47 11.47 -15.18
N HIS A 3 -10.36 10.30 -14.57
CA HIS A 3 -9.14 9.52 -14.39
C HIS A 3 -9.42 8.04 -14.68
N THR A 4 -8.47 7.33 -15.27
CA THR A 4 -8.62 5.93 -15.70
C THR A 4 -7.93 4.96 -14.76
N LEU A 5 -8.59 3.81 -14.55
CA LEU A 5 -8.09 2.65 -13.83
C LEU A 5 -8.09 1.45 -14.78
N ALA A 6 -6.97 0.77 -14.96
CA ALA A 6 -6.86 -0.44 -15.77
C ALA A 6 -6.82 -1.69 -14.89
N LEU A 7 -7.48 -2.77 -15.32
CA LEU A 7 -7.37 -4.10 -14.72
C LEU A 7 -6.13 -4.81 -15.23
N THR A 8 -5.23 -5.19 -14.32
CA THR A 8 -3.99 -5.90 -14.69
C THR A 8 -4.22 -7.32 -15.21
N THR A 9 -5.38 -7.89 -14.93
CA THR A 9 -5.72 -9.29 -15.27
C THR A 9 -6.58 -9.46 -16.51
N GLY A 10 -6.95 -8.39 -17.22
CA GLY A 10 -7.74 -8.52 -18.45
C GLY A 10 -8.08 -7.20 -19.12
N ASP A 11 -7.31 -6.86 -20.16
CA ASP A 11 -7.53 -5.72 -21.06
C ASP A 11 -8.84 -5.80 -21.85
N ASP A 12 -9.48 -6.98 -21.94
CA ASP A 12 -10.77 -7.17 -22.61
C ASP A 12 -11.94 -7.35 -21.62
N TYR A 13 -11.74 -7.07 -20.32
CA TYR A 13 -12.79 -7.27 -19.32
C TYR A 13 -13.80 -6.12 -19.32
N SER A 14 -15.04 -6.43 -19.68
CA SER A 14 -16.18 -5.50 -19.50
C SER A 14 -17.10 -6.03 -18.41
N GLY A 15 -17.26 -5.26 -17.33
CA GLY A 15 -18.06 -5.67 -16.18
C GLY A 15 -18.02 -4.66 -15.04
N THR A 16 -18.81 -4.90 -14.00
CA THR A 16 -18.77 -4.04 -12.80
C THR A 16 -17.96 -4.70 -11.69
N LEU A 17 -17.17 -3.90 -10.98
CA LEU A 17 -16.46 -4.29 -9.77
C LEU A 17 -17.12 -3.61 -8.58
N ALA A 18 -17.66 -4.40 -7.66
CA ALA A 18 -18.20 -3.87 -6.41
C ALA A 18 -17.04 -3.41 -5.52
N LEU A 19 -17.01 -2.12 -5.17
CA LEU A 19 -15.95 -1.52 -4.36
C LEU A 19 -16.18 -1.66 -2.84
N GLY A 20 -17.07 -2.54 -2.42
CA GLY A 20 -17.40 -2.75 -1.01
C GLY A 20 -17.90 -1.48 -0.33
N LYS A 21 -17.17 -0.99 0.70
CA LYS A 21 -17.54 0.20 1.49
C LYS A 21 -17.11 1.53 0.86
N HIS A 22 -16.58 1.54 -0.36
CA HIS A 22 -16.15 2.76 -1.02
C HIS A 22 -17.35 3.67 -1.36
N PRO A 23 -17.25 5.00 -1.24
CA PRO A 23 -18.34 5.93 -1.54
C PRO A 23 -18.89 5.83 -2.98
N ASP A 24 -18.05 5.41 -3.92
CA ASP A 24 -18.43 5.22 -5.33
C ASP A 24 -19.17 3.90 -5.60
N GLY A 25 -19.27 3.00 -4.63
CA GLY A 25 -20.14 1.80 -4.63
C GLY A 25 -19.78 0.70 -5.63
N GLU A 26 -19.58 1.04 -6.91
CA GLU A 26 -19.25 0.14 -8.01
C GLU A 26 -18.42 0.90 -9.06
N LEU A 27 -17.37 0.26 -9.60
CA LEU A 27 -16.69 0.71 -10.82
C LEU A 27 -17.26 -0.04 -12.02
N ALA A 28 -17.57 0.68 -13.08
CA ALA A 28 -17.83 0.07 -14.38
C ALA A 28 -16.53 0.02 -15.17
N PHE A 29 -16.13 -1.18 -15.58
CA PHE A 29 -15.03 -1.42 -16.50
C PHE A 29 -15.58 -1.64 -17.91
N GLU A 30 -15.04 -0.90 -18.87
CA GLU A 30 -15.21 -1.07 -20.31
C GLU A 30 -13.83 -1.36 -20.89
N ASP A 31 -13.67 -2.51 -21.55
CA ASP A 31 -12.39 -2.94 -22.16
C ASP A 31 -11.23 -2.87 -21.16
N GLY A 32 -11.43 -3.47 -19.98
CA GLY A 32 -10.43 -3.52 -18.92
C GLY A 32 -10.22 -2.20 -18.17
N THR A 33 -10.90 -1.11 -18.55
CA THR A 33 -10.68 0.22 -17.98
C THR A 33 -11.92 0.82 -17.31
N ALA A 34 -11.76 1.43 -16.14
CA ALA A 34 -12.81 2.14 -15.42
C ALA A 34 -12.49 3.63 -15.30
N VAL A 35 -13.51 4.48 -15.46
CA VAL A 35 -13.37 5.93 -15.34
C VAL A 35 -13.86 6.40 -13.98
N VAL A 36 -13.05 7.24 -13.33
CA VAL A 36 -13.27 7.81 -12.01
C VAL A 36 -13.19 9.33 -12.07
N GLU A 37 -14.12 10.04 -11.44
CA GLU A 37 -14.18 11.51 -11.53
C GLU A 37 -13.03 12.25 -10.80
N ARG A 38 -12.34 11.58 -9.88
CA ARG A 38 -11.32 12.17 -9.00
C ARG A 38 -10.03 11.35 -9.00
N GLU A 39 -8.91 12.04 -9.13
CA GLU A 39 -7.57 11.44 -9.05
C GLU A 39 -7.35 10.71 -7.72
N GLU A 40 -7.68 11.37 -6.61
CA GLU A 40 -7.48 10.81 -5.26
C GLU A 40 -8.23 9.49 -5.10
N THR A 41 -9.42 9.38 -5.70
CA THR A 41 -10.20 8.15 -5.70
C THR A 41 -9.54 7.09 -6.57
N ALA A 42 -9.11 7.43 -7.79
CA ALA A 42 -8.43 6.49 -8.67
C ALA A 42 -7.15 5.93 -8.00
N ARG A 43 -6.32 6.80 -7.41
CA ARG A 43 -5.11 6.39 -6.69
C ARG A 43 -5.42 5.50 -5.48
N ARG A 44 -6.41 5.86 -4.66
CA ARG A 44 -6.83 5.00 -3.54
C ARG A 44 -7.30 3.62 -4.00
N LEU A 45 -7.97 3.55 -5.13
CA LEU A 45 -8.49 2.28 -5.67
C LEU A 45 -7.36 1.42 -6.25
N ALA A 46 -6.39 2.01 -6.96
CA ALA A 46 -5.20 1.30 -7.42
C ALA A 46 -4.34 0.78 -6.25
N ASP A 47 -4.23 1.56 -5.17
CA ASP A 47 -3.51 1.16 -3.96
C ASP A 47 -4.24 0.04 -3.19
N HIS A 48 -5.57 0.16 -3.04
CA HIS A 48 -6.35 -0.79 -2.26
C HIS A 48 -6.62 -2.12 -2.99
N TYR A 49 -6.71 -2.09 -4.33
CA TYR A 49 -6.98 -3.27 -5.14
C TYR A 49 -5.74 -3.62 -5.97
N PRO A 50 -5.01 -4.71 -5.64
CA PRO A 50 -3.76 -5.07 -6.33
C PRO A 50 -3.94 -5.44 -7.80
N ASN A 51 -5.18 -5.65 -8.24
CA ASN A 51 -5.51 -5.94 -9.63
C ASN A 51 -5.86 -4.68 -10.44
N LEU A 52 -5.76 -3.49 -9.85
CA LEU A 52 -6.03 -2.21 -10.49
C LEU A 52 -4.76 -1.38 -10.60
N THR A 53 -4.58 -0.72 -11.73
CA THR A 53 -3.47 0.20 -11.99
C THR A 53 -4.03 1.56 -12.38
N TYR A 54 -3.45 2.62 -11.83
CA TYR A 54 -3.81 3.98 -12.21
C TYR A 54 -3.09 4.36 -13.49
N ASP A 55 -3.87 4.56 -14.56
CA ASP A 55 -3.36 4.80 -15.91
C ASP A 55 -3.18 6.30 -16.20
N GLY A 56 -3.92 7.17 -15.51
CA GLY A 56 -3.74 8.61 -15.61
C GLY A 56 -5.05 9.41 -15.70
N PRO A 57 -4.99 10.69 -16.11
CA PRO A 57 -6.18 11.42 -16.52
C PRO A 57 -6.79 10.74 -17.75
N ALA A 58 -8.11 10.59 -17.75
CA ALA A 58 -8.84 10.06 -18.89
C ALA A 58 -8.85 11.14 -19.99
N ASP A 59 -7.87 11.09 -20.88
CA ASP A 59 -7.87 11.90 -22.09
C ASP A 59 -9.03 11.41 -22.98
N ALA A 60 -9.96 12.31 -23.29
CA ALA A 60 -11.19 12.00 -24.01
C ALA A 60 -11.00 11.66 -25.50
N ASP A 61 -9.78 11.31 -25.92
CA ASP A 61 -9.42 11.03 -27.31
C ASP A 61 -8.60 9.72 -27.33
N GLY A 62 -9.31 8.61 -27.55
CA GLY A 62 -8.70 7.30 -27.59
C GLY A 62 -7.64 7.19 -28.67
N THR A 63 -6.43 6.79 -28.29
CA THR A 63 -5.48 6.08 -29.14
C THR A 63 -4.49 5.36 -28.22
N ASP A 64 -4.53 4.03 -28.28
CA ASP A 64 -3.44 3.07 -28.09
C ASP A 64 -2.06 3.74 -28.22
N ASP A 65 -1.35 3.92 -27.10
CA ASP A 65 0.10 4.12 -27.13
C ASP A 65 0.74 3.10 -26.19
N ALA A 66 1.01 1.95 -26.78
CA ALA A 66 2.08 1.08 -26.31
C ALA A 66 3.40 1.87 -26.34
N ALA A 67 3.66 2.64 -25.29
CA ALA A 67 4.97 3.17 -24.97
C ALA A 67 5.62 2.26 -23.94
N ASP A 68 6.43 1.35 -24.47
CA ASP A 68 7.70 0.96 -23.89
C ASP A 68 8.41 2.21 -23.33
N ALA A 69 8.26 2.43 -22.03
CA ALA A 69 9.09 3.33 -21.25
C ALA A 69 9.83 2.45 -20.24
N ASP A 70 10.95 1.91 -20.71
CA ASP A 70 12.12 1.62 -19.92
C ASP A 70 12.48 2.90 -19.13
N ASP A 71 11.86 3.07 -17.96
CA ASP A 71 12.32 4.00 -16.93
C ASP A 71 12.69 3.17 -15.70
N ALA A 72 13.86 2.56 -15.80
CA ALA A 72 14.65 2.19 -14.65
C ALA A 72 15.13 3.46 -13.93
N ALA A 73 14.25 4.07 -13.14
CA ALA A 73 14.56 5.03 -12.07
C ALA A 73 13.26 5.24 -11.28
N ASP A 74 13.08 4.80 -10.05
CA ASP A 74 14.04 4.64 -8.98
C ASP A 74 13.30 3.74 -7.98
N ALA A 75 13.75 2.50 -7.89
CA ALA A 75 13.47 1.69 -6.73
C ALA A 75 14.29 2.27 -5.56
N ASP A 76 13.90 3.47 -5.11
CA ASP A 76 13.85 3.75 -3.69
C ASP A 76 12.51 3.09 -3.25
N ASP A 77 12.32 1.77 -3.32
CA ASP A 77 13.03 0.81 -2.46
C ASP A 77 13.83 1.50 -1.35
N ALA A 78 13.12 2.37 -0.62
CA ALA A 78 13.13 2.23 0.82
C ALA A 78 12.68 0.79 1.12
N SER A 79 13.55 -0.19 0.84
CA SER A 79 13.64 -1.41 1.62
C SER A 79 13.85 -0.93 3.04
N VAL A 80 12.75 -0.55 3.70
CA VAL A 80 12.66 -0.62 5.14
C VAL A 80 12.97 -2.08 5.39
N ALA A 81 14.21 -2.34 5.84
CA ALA A 81 14.68 -3.68 6.06
C ALA A 81 13.60 -4.43 6.81
N GLU A 82 13.15 -5.56 6.24
CA GLU A 82 12.04 -6.31 6.80
C GLU A 82 12.33 -6.54 8.29
N PRO A 83 11.46 -6.06 9.19
CA PRO A 83 11.77 -6.05 10.60
C PRO A 83 11.96 -7.50 11.06
N PRO A 84 12.94 -7.79 11.92
CA PRO A 84 13.16 -9.15 12.40
C PRO A 84 11.96 -9.69 13.20
N LEU A 85 11.08 -8.79 13.64
CA LEU A 85 9.82 -9.09 14.30
C LEU A 85 8.76 -8.08 13.85
N ASN A 86 7.59 -8.57 13.40
CA ASN A 86 6.46 -7.71 13.11
C ASN A 86 5.67 -7.46 14.40
N PRO A 87 5.61 -6.22 14.93
CA PRO A 87 4.98 -5.97 16.22
C PRO A 87 3.46 -6.15 16.17
N ASP A 88 2.80 -5.98 15.03
CA ASP A 88 1.34 -6.11 14.91
C ASP A 88 0.85 -7.56 15.14
N GLU A 89 1.70 -8.54 14.80
CA GLU A 89 1.42 -9.96 15.02
C GLU A 89 1.44 -10.34 16.52
N PHE A 90 1.95 -9.46 17.38
CA PHE A 90 2.05 -9.68 18.81
C PHE A 90 1.13 -8.75 19.59
N ALA A 91 0.57 -9.28 20.69
CA ALA A 91 0.03 -8.44 21.74
C ALA A 91 1.18 -7.66 22.40
N VAL A 92 0.90 -6.45 22.90
CA VAL A 92 1.93 -5.56 23.49
C VAL A 92 2.76 -6.24 24.57
N ASP A 93 2.15 -7.04 25.44
CA ASP A 93 2.87 -7.79 26.47
C ASP A 93 3.84 -8.82 25.86
N ALA A 94 3.39 -9.56 24.83
CA ALA A 94 4.21 -10.56 24.15
C ALA A 94 5.33 -9.93 23.31
N LEU A 95 5.07 -8.76 22.71
CA LEU A 95 6.08 -7.94 22.05
C LEU A 95 7.16 -7.53 23.05
N ARG A 96 6.77 -7.09 24.25
CA ARG A 96 7.71 -6.68 25.30
C ARG A 96 8.59 -7.83 25.77
N ASP A 97 8.00 -9.01 26.00
CA ASP A 97 8.77 -10.21 26.33
C ASP A 97 9.76 -10.56 25.20
N ALA A 98 9.30 -10.54 23.93
CA ALA A 98 10.15 -10.84 22.78
C ALA A 98 11.32 -9.85 22.62
N LEU A 99 11.09 -8.56 22.87
CA LEU A 99 12.12 -7.51 22.86
C LEU A 99 13.10 -7.64 24.04
N ALA A 100 12.65 -8.17 25.18
CA ALA A 100 13.51 -8.38 26.35
C ALA A 100 14.30 -9.71 26.28
N GLU A 101 13.78 -10.72 25.59
CA GLU A 101 14.45 -12.01 25.41
C GLU A 101 15.54 -11.98 24.33
N ALA A 102 15.43 -11.06 23.35
CA ALA A 102 16.35 -10.96 22.23
C ALA A 102 17.08 -9.61 22.21
N ASP A 103 18.40 -9.67 22.03
CA ASP A 103 19.31 -8.52 21.96
C ASP A 103 19.24 -7.90 20.55
N TYR A 104 18.20 -7.13 20.26
CA TYR A 104 18.04 -6.44 18.98
C TYR A 104 18.97 -5.23 18.90
N SER A 105 19.63 -5.05 17.76
CA SER A 105 20.41 -3.85 17.49
C SER A 105 19.51 -2.62 17.31
N ALA A 106 20.09 -1.42 17.49
CA ALA A 106 19.35 -0.16 17.29
C ALA A 106 18.69 -0.04 15.91
N ALA A 107 19.31 -0.61 14.86
CA ALA A 107 18.76 -0.63 13.51
C ALA A 107 17.56 -1.59 13.38
N GLU A 108 17.60 -2.72 14.07
CA GLU A 108 16.49 -3.68 14.12
C GLU A 108 15.30 -3.10 14.89
N LEU A 109 15.55 -2.46 16.03
CA LEU A 109 14.51 -1.76 16.80
C LEU A 109 13.87 -0.62 16.00
N ASP A 110 14.64 0.08 15.16
CA ASP A 110 14.10 1.11 14.27
C ASP A 110 13.19 0.51 13.18
N ALA A 111 13.57 -0.62 12.60
CA ALA A 111 12.72 -1.34 11.65
C ALA A 111 11.41 -1.82 12.28
N ILE A 112 11.47 -2.36 13.51
CA ILE A 112 10.29 -2.79 14.27
C ILE A 112 9.38 -1.58 14.59
N GLU A 113 9.94 -0.44 15.00
CA GLU A 113 9.18 0.79 15.25
C GLU A 113 8.50 1.33 13.99
N GLN A 114 9.21 1.33 12.85
CA GLN A 114 8.65 1.75 11.57
C GLN A 114 7.50 0.83 11.13
N ALA A 115 7.62 -0.48 11.35
CA ALA A 115 6.57 -1.44 11.08
C ALA A 115 5.31 -1.19 11.94
N GLU A 116 5.46 -0.88 13.23
CA GLU A 116 4.33 -0.51 14.11
C GLU A 116 3.61 0.77 13.64
N ARG A 117 4.33 1.70 12.98
CA ARG A 117 3.76 2.94 12.46
C ARG A 117 3.17 2.80 11.06
N ALA A 118 3.54 1.76 10.31
CA ALA A 118 3.13 1.57 8.92
C ALA A 118 1.62 1.27 8.78
N ASP A 119 1.01 0.59 9.75
CA ASP A 119 -0.39 0.13 9.68
C ASP A 119 -1.44 1.24 9.95
N GLY A 120 -1.01 2.51 10.06
CA GLY A 120 -1.89 3.68 10.22
C GLY A 120 -2.59 3.79 11.58
N SER A 121 -2.46 2.80 12.46
CA SER A 121 -2.94 2.80 13.85
C SER A 121 -1.83 2.43 14.84
N PRO A 122 -0.78 3.27 14.98
CA PRO A 122 0.33 2.96 15.86
C PRO A 122 -0.13 2.80 17.31
N ARG A 123 0.16 1.65 17.91
CA ARG A 123 -0.14 1.41 19.33
C ARG A 123 0.96 2.08 20.14
N SER A 124 0.64 3.22 20.75
CA SER A 124 1.59 4.00 21.55
C SER A 124 2.29 3.17 22.63
N THR A 125 1.61 2.19 23.23
CA THR A 125 2.21 1.28 24.21
C THR A 125 3.23 0.30 23.60
N ALA A 126 3.04 -0.11 22.34
CA ALA A 126 4.01 -0.93 21.61
C ALA A 126 5.25 -0.10 21.27
N ILE A 127 5.07 1.14 20.79
CA ILE A 127 6.17 2.07 20.52
C ILE A 127 6.97 2.34 21.79
N ASP A 128 6.30 2.58 22.92
CA ASP A 128 6.95 2.80 24.23
C ASP A 128 7.78 1.57 24.66
N ALA A 129 7.31 0.35 24.37
CA ALA A 129 8.06 -0.87 24.64
C ALA A 129 9.29 -1.03 23.74
N ILE A 130 9.20 -0.66 22.47
CA ILE A 130 10.32 -0.68 21.51
C ILE A 130 11.38 0.36 21.88
N ASP A 131 10.96 1.57 22.28
CA ASP A 131 11.88 2.62 22.71
C ASP A 131 12.56 2.27 24.05
N ALA A 132 11.81 1.68 24.99
CA ALA A 132 12.39 1.17 26.24
C ALA A 132 13.46 0.09 26.01
N ALA A 133 13.27 -0.79 25.01
CA ALA A 133 14.27 -1.81 24.64
C ALA A 133 15.54 -1.19 24.01
N ARG A 134 15.47 0.04 23.51
CA ARG A 134 16.61 0.78 22.95
C ARG A 134 17.44 1.48 24.03
N GLU A 135 16.84 1.79 25.17
CA GLU A 135 17.47 2.49 26.29
C GLU A 135 18.11 1.58 27.35
N ASP A 136 17.87 0.26 27.28
CA ASP A 136 18.44 -0.77 28.18
C ASP A 136 19.89 -1.13 27.83
#